data_AF-A0A9W7Y5W4-F1
#
_entry.id   AF-A0A9W7Y5W4-F1
#
_cell.length_a   1.000
_cell.length_b   1.000
_cell.length_c   1.000
_cell.angle_alpha   90.00
_cell.angle_beta   90.00
_cell.angle_gamma   90.00
#
_symmetry.space_group_name_H-M   'P 1'
#
loop_
_entity.id
_entity.type
_entity.pdbx_description
1 polymer ?
#
loop_
_entity_poly.entity_id
_entity_poly.type
_entity_poly.pdbx_seq_one_letter_code
_entity_poly.pdbx_strand_id
1 'polypeptide(L)'
;MDDYAEDEYDVEEIIDDKIEEGKQYYYLKWKGYGPEWNTWEPEDNLACPEIATEYQQRKKARQVCDRYATGFDMAQVYDCPALHRVRVVNTVDSEQLPSSFTYIDGYERSANVPLPSTVMFPCSCAAGGACGVDCECMSVPYYDEHGLLCTDYPGPIYECNELCRCSADCPNRVVQRGNVIDIDVIRTAAKGWGAATRKAIRKGEYVCRYTGELLSFAEAETRYSHDTTYLFDLDREVPSGRQSLFTIDARSYGNVSHFFNHSCAPNMAIRAVYIGHLDPRLHELAFFALRDITPGEELTFDYNPQPAGHAEGDPPGEDESKFNCYCGAPECRRFIF
;
A
#
# COMPACT_ATOMS: atom_id res chain seq x y z
N MET A 1 56.70 8.93 -8.27
CA MET A 1 55.88 9.58 -7.24
C MET A 1 54.59 9.81 -7.97
N ASP A 2 53.78 8.76 -7.98
CA ASP A 2 52.62 8.68 -8.86
C ASP A 2 51.41 9.02 -8.00
N ASP A 3 50.80 10.13 -8.37
CA ASP A 3 49.68 10.80 -7.72
C ASP A 3 48.41 10.02 -8.11
N TYR A 4 47.95 9.11 -7.24
CA TYR A 4 46.67 8.44 -7.41
C TYR A 4 45.58 9.40 -6.91
N ALA A 5 44.88 10.04 -7.84
CA ALA A 5 43.66 10.76 -7.50
C ALA A 5 42.62 9.74 -6.98
N GLU A 6 42.08 9.98 -5.79
CA GLU A 6 40.95 9.23 -5.27
C GLU A 6 39.71 9.62 -6.08
N ASP A 7 39.27 8.74 -6.99
CA ASP A 7 38.06 8.96 -7.77
C ASP A 7 36.83 8.79 -6.86
N GLU A 8 36.00 9.82 -6.79
CA GLU A 8 34.76 9.84 -6.00
C GLU A 8 33.59 9.34 -6.85
N TYR A 9 32.83 8.36 -6.35
CA TYR A 9 31.70 7.74 -7.05
C TYR A 9 30.43 7.79 -6.21
N ASP A 10 29.28 8.02 -6.86
CA ASP A 10 27.97 8.02 -6.21
C ASP A 10 27.50 6.59 -5.89
N VAL A 11 27.10 6.37 -4.64
CA VAL A 11 26.44 5.13 -4.19
C VAL A 11 24.95 5.18 -4.55
N GLU A 12 24.46 4.16 -5.25
CA GLU A 12 23.02 3.98 -5.52
C GLU A 12 22.32 3.29 -4.36
N GLU A 13 22.91 2.21 -3.82
CA GLU A 13 22.32 1.40 -2.75
C GLU A 13 23.39 0.61 -1.98
N ILE A 14 23.16 0.36 -0.69
CA ILE A 14 23.88 -0.68 0.08
C ILE A 14 23.11 -2.00 0.00
N ILE A 15 23.75 -3.01 -0.58
CA ILE A 15 23.16 -4.34 -0.81
C ILE A 15 23.35 -5.25 0.41
N ASP A 16 24.56 -5.26 0.98
CA ASP A 16 24.92 -6.16 2.08
C ASP A 16 25.96 -5.53 3.01
N ASP A 17 26.18 -6.12 4.18
CA ASP A 17 27.21 -5.67 5.13
C ASP A 17 27.88 -6.83 5.87
N LYS A 18 29.14 -6.61 6.25
CA LYS A 18 29.91 -7.59 7.05
C LYS A 18 30.84 -6.89 8.02
N ILE A 19 31.19 -7.62 9.08
CA ILE A 19 32.23 -7.22 10.02
C ILE A 19 33.42 -8.16 9.82
N GLU A 20 34.55 -7.61 9.39
CA GLU A 20 35.83 -8.33 9.27
C GLU A 20 36.86 -7.63 10.15
N GLU A 21 37.53 -8.39 11.02
CA GLU A 21 38.55 -7.87 11.97
C GLU A 21 38.08 -6.67 12.83
N GLY A 22 36.77 -6.60 13.12
CA GLY A 22 36.17 -5.51 13.90
C GLY A 22 35.90 -4.23 13.10
N LYS A 23 36.09 -4.24 11.78
CA LYS A 23 35.75 -3.16 10.88
C LYS A 23 34.49 -3.48 10.08
N GLN A 24 33.64 -2.47 9.90
CA GLN A 24 32.40 -2.55 9.14
C GLN A 24 32.69 -2.34 7.65
N TYR A 25 32.15 -3.23 6.82
CA TYR A 25 32.19 -3.14 5.36
C TYR A 25 30.78 -3.20 4.79
N TYR A 26 30.55 -2.46 3.71
CA TYR A 26 29.30 -2.44 2.97
C TYR A 26 29.53 -2.86 1.52
N TYR A 27 28.63 -3.67 0.98
CA TYR A 27 28.61 -4.05 -0.43
C TYR A 27 27.76 -3.07 -1.21
N LEU A 28 28.38 -2.27 -2.09
CA LEU A 28 27.75 -1.11 -2.70
C LEU A 28 27.30 -1.39 -4.13
N LYS A 29 26.12 -0.90 -4.48
CA LYS A 29 25.69 -0.69 -5.86
C LYS A 29 26.10 0.71 -6.29
N TRP A 30 26.95 0.81 -7.31
CA TRP A 30 27.41 2.10 -7.83
C TRP A 30 26.44 2.66 -8.85
N LYS A 31 26.16 3.96 -8.74
CA LYS A 31 25.17 4.63 -9.59
C LYS A 31 25.63 4.66 -11.05
N GLY A 32 24.80 4.12 -11.93
CA GLY A 32 25.09 4.07 -13.37
C GLY A 32 26.01 2.92 -13.80
N TYR A 33 26.33 2.00 -12.89
CA TYR A 33 27.13 0.79 -13.17
C TYR A 33 26.30 -0.48 -12.96
N GLY A 34 26.64 -1.53 -13.72
CA GLY A 34 26.01 -2.85 -13.57
C GLY A 34 26.45 -3.54 -12.27
N PRO A 35 25.71 -4.59 -11.84
CA PRO A 35 26.00 -5.31 -10.59
C PRO A 35 27.37 -5.99 -10.57
N GLU A 36 28.00 -6.21 -11.72
CA GLU A 36 29.37 -6.72 -11.84
C GLU A 36 30.44 -5.77 -11.27
N TRP A 37 30.10 -4.48 -11.10
CA TRP A 37 30.98 -3.45 -10.54
C TRP A 37 30.82 -3.27 -9.04
N ASN A 38 29.88 -3.98 -8.41
CA ASN A 38 29.63 -3.83 -6.99
C ASN A 38 30.85 -4.29 -6.17
N THR A 39 31.30 -3.45 -5.25
CA THR A 39 32.49 -3.69 -4.43
C THR A 39 32.18 -3.60 -2.94
N TRP A 40 33.05 -4.20 -2.13
CA TRP A 40 33.01 -4.08 -0.68
C TRP A 40 33.86 -2.88 -0.26
N GLU A 41 33.23 -1.86 0.31
CA GLU A 41 33.89 -0.66 0.81
C GLU A 41 33.82 -0.58 2.34
N PRO A 42 34.89 -0.15 3.01
CA PRO A 42 34.83 0.12 4.45
C PRO A 42 33.90 1.29 4.75
N GLU A 43 33.27 1.29 5.93
CA GLU A 43 32.36 2.36 6.36
C GLU A 43 32.97 3.76 6.26
N ASP A 44 34.27 3.89 6.55
CA ASP A 44 35.01 5.14 6.47
C ASP A 44 35.05 5.74 5.04
N ASN A 45 34.85 4.92 4.00
CA ASN A 45 34.81 5.37 2.60
C ASN A 45 33.42 5.88 2.17
N LEU A 46 32.36 5.66 2.97
CA LEU A 46 31.04 6.18 2.63
C LEU A 46 30.92 7.64 3.07
N ALA A 47 31.02 8.57 2.12
CA ALA A 47 30.73 9.99 2.33
C ALA A 47 29.23 10.29 2.54
N CYS A 48 28.35 9.28 2.49
CA CYS A 48 26.89 9.40 2.57
C CYS A 48 26.31 8.68 3.81
N PRO A 49 26.31 9.33 5.00
CA PRO A 49 25.82 8.72 6.26
C PRO A 49 24.31 8.41 6.25
N GLU A 50 23.54 9.04 5.37
CA GLU A 50 22.09 8.83 5.24
C GLU A 50 21.77 7.42 4.73
N ILE A 51 22.42 6.98 3.64
CA ILE A 51 22.22 5.65 3.04
C ILE A 51 22.64 4.53 4.02
N ALA A 52 23.74 4.73 4.74
CA ALA A 52 24.19 3.79 5.78
C ALA A 52 23.18 3.72 6.94
N THR A 53 22.64 4.85 7.37
CA THR A 53 21.62 4.91 8.42
C THR A 53 20.35 4.18 8.01
N GLU A 54 19.86 4.42 6.79
CA GLU A 54 18.68 3.76 6.23
C GLU A 54 18.87 2.24 6.14
N TYR A 55 20.03 1.80 5.63
CA TYR A 55 20.40 0.39 5.58
C TYR A 55 20.41 -0.27 6.96
N GLN A 56 21.03 0.37 7.96
CA GLN A 56 21.11 -0.17 9.33
C GLN A 56 19.73 -0.22 10.00
N GLN A 57 18.84 0.74 9.72
CA GLN A 57 17.45 0.71 10.18
C GLN A 57 16.68 -0.46 9.57
N ARG A 58 16.81 -0.66 8.24
CA ARG A 58 16.25 -1.81 7.51
C ARG A 58 16.76 -3.15 8.06
N LYS A 59 18.06 -3.26 8.32
CA LYS A 59 18.70 -4.47 8.89
C LYS A 59 18.20 -4.78 10.31
N LYS A 60 18.08 -3.77 11.18
CA LYS A 60 17.54 -3.95 12.55
C LYS A 60 16.07 -4.39 12.52
N ALA A 61 15.26 -3.82 11.63
CA ALA A 61 13.88 -4.26 11.43
C ALA A 61 13.80 -5.74 11.01
N ARG A 62 14.68 -6.18 10.10
CA ARG A 62 14.79 -7.58 9.64
C ARG A 62 15.17 -8.55 10.79
N GLN A 63 16.18 -8.21 11.59
CA GLN A 63 16.63 -9.05 12.72
C GLN A 63 15.59 -9.21 13.84
N VAL A 64 14.71 -8.22 14.03
CA VAL A 64 13.59 -8.32 14.99
C VAL A 64 12.53 -9.29 14.48
N CYS A 65 12.31 -9.37 13.16
CA CYS A 65 11.37 -10.31 12.54
C CYS A 65 11.83 -11.76 12.68
N ASP A 66 13.13 -12.03 12.50
CA ASP A 66 13.72 -13.38 12.59
C ASP A 66 13.51 -14.05 13.96
N ARG A 67 13.34 -13.27 15.04
CA ARG A 67 13.18 -13.78 16.41
C ARG A 67 11.79 -14.35 16.71
N TYR A 68 10.78 -14.05 15.88
CA TYR A 68 9.39 -14.54 16.03
C TYR A 68 9.08 -15.74 15.13
N ALA A 69 10.03 -16.18 14.30
CA ALA A 69 9.89 -17.30 13.38
C ALA A 69 10.38 -18.61 14.01
N THR A 70 9.54 -19.26 14.83
CA THR A 70 9.68 -20.70 15.07
C THR A 70 8.57 -21.44 14.32
N GLY A 71 8.88 -21.97 13.14
CA GLY A 71 8.11 -23.06 12.53
C GLY A 71 7.54 -22.87 11.12
N PHE A 72 8.08 -21.99 10.27
CA PHE A 72 7.72 -21.94 8.85
C PHE A 72 8.91 -21.49 8.00
N ASP A 73 9.13 -22.13 6.84
CA ASP A 73 10.10 -21.70 5.85
C ASP A 73 9.47 -20.56 5.01
N MET A 74 9.86 -19.33 5.36
CA MET A 74 9.29 -18.05 4.94
C MET A 74 9.97 -17.45 3.71
N ALA A 75 10.77 -18.21 2.95
CA ALA A 75 11.55 -17.69 1.81
C ALA A 75 10.71 -17.11 0.63
N GLN A 76 9.37 -17.10 0.73
CA GLN A 76 8.47 -16.64 -0.34
C GLN A 76 7.51 -15.51 0.08
N VAL A 77 7.69 -14.90 1.26
CA VAL A 77 6.92 -13.71 1.68
C VAL A 77 7.86 -12.65 2.25
N TYR A 78 8.56 -11.93 1.36
CA TYR A 78 9.21 -10.66 1.69
C TYR A 78 8.99 -9.74 0.47
N ASP A 79 8.29 -8.61 0.62
CA ASP A 79 8.88 -7.39 1.18
C ASP A 79 7.88 -6.56 2.03
N CYS A 80 8.22 -6.31 3.31
CA CYS A 80 7.50 -5.52 4.34
C CYS A 80 6.67 -6.28 5.42
N PRO A 81 7.32 -6.85 6.46
CA PRO A 81 6.66 -7.38 7.66
C PRO A 81 6.29 -6.32 8.73
N ALA A 82 6.57 -5.03 8.51
CA ALA A 82 6.49 -4.02 9.58
C ALA A 82 5.05 -3.60 9.92
N LEU A 83 4.17 -3.54 8.92
CA LEU A 83 2.78 -3.07 9.09
C LEU A 83 1.77 -4.22 9.10
N HIS A 84 2.08 -5.35 8.46
CA HIS A 84 1.10 -6.44 8.33
C HIS A 84 1.63 -7.74 8.89
N ARG A 85 1.03 -8.20 10.00
CA ARG A 85 1.31 -9.49 10.61
C ARG A 85 0.35 -10.53 10.04
N VAL A 86 0.81 -11.20 8.99
CA VAL A 86 -0.02 -12.11 8.19
C VAL A 86 0.18 -13.56 8.64
N ARG A 87 -0.93 -14.27 8.84
CA ARG A 87 -0.97 -15.73 8.95
C ARG A 87 -1.85 -16.29 7.84
N VAL A 88 -1.46 -17.41 7.25
CA VAL A 88 -2.25 -18.09 6.21
C VAL A 88 -2.97 -19.26 6.83
N VAL A 89 -4.29 -19.36 6.60
CA VAL A 89 -5.14 -20.41 7.16
C VAL A 89 -6.01 -21.00 6.05
N ASN A 90 -5.80 -22.27 5.74
CA ASN A 90 -6.68 -23.04 4.86
C ASN A 90 -7.21 -24.27 5.59
N THR A 91 -8.53 -24.31 5.78
CA THR A 91 -9.25 -25.46 6.34
C THR A 91 -10.37 -25.95 5.40
N VAL A 92 -10.38 -25.48 4.15
CA VAL A 92 -11.46 -25.73 3.18
C VAL A 92 -11.02 -26.75 2.14
N ASP A 93 -9.83 -26.57 1.57
CA ASP A 93 -9.30 -27.41 0.50
C ASP A 93 -7.76 -27.54 0.61
N SER A 94 -7.13 -28.10 -0.42
CA SER A 94 -5.67 -28.23 -0.50
C SER A 94 -4.99 -27.10 -1.29
N GLU A 95 -5.70 -26.04 -1.62
CA GLU A 95 -5.17 -24.92 -2.39
C GLU A 95 -4.10 -24.17 -1.59
N GLN A 96 -3.02 -23.78 -2.26
CA GLN A 96 -1.95 -22.96 -1.68
C GLN A 96 -2.02 -21.53 -2.22
N LEU A 97 -1.36 -20.59 -1.54
CA LEU A 97 -1.22 -19.25 -2.10
C LEU A 97 -0.34 -19.29 -3.37
N PRO A 98 -0.58 -18.41 -4.35
CA PRO A 98 0.26 -18.32 -5.53
C PRO A 98 1.71 -18.04 -5.15
N SER A 99 2.65 -18.81 -5.70
CA SER A 99 4.09 -18.64 -5.42
C SER A 99 4.72 -17.44 -6.12
N SER A 100 3.97 -16.74 -6.98
CA SER A 100 4.44 -15.63 -7.81
C SER A 100 3.99 -14.25 -7.34
N PHE A 101 3.44 -14.15 -6.12
CA PHE A 101 3.00 -12.88 -5.54
C PHE A 101 4.11 -12.26 -4.69
N THR A 102 4.48 -11.02 -5.00
CA THR A 102 5.46 -10.23 -4.26
C THR A 102 4.74 -9.26 -3.34
N TYR A 103 5.01 -9.39 -2.04
CA TYR A 103 4.45 -8.48 -1.07
C TYR A 103 5.14 -7.11 -1.14
N ILE A 104 4.38 -6.02 -1.25
CA ILE A 104 4.87 -4.63 -1.20
C ILE A 104 3.88 -3.73 -0.45
N ASP A 105 4.39 -2.74 0.31
CA ASP A 105 3.56 -1.77 1.03
C ASP A 105 3.63 -0.33 0.46
N GLY A 106 3.89 -0.26 -0.84
CA GLY A 106 3.91 0.97 -1.64
C GLY A 106 3.44 0.69 -3.06
N TYR A 107 3.98 1.41 -4.04
CA TYR A 107 3.65 1.16 -5.45
C TYR A 107 4.90 0.80 -6.22
N GLU A 108 4.83 -0.27 -7.00
CA GLU A 108 5.82 -0.54 -8.05
C GLU A 108 5.40 0.28 -9.28
N ARG A 109 6.20 1.26 -9.70
CA ARG A 109 5.79 2.18 -10.77
C ARG A 109 6.33 1.72 -12.12
N SER A 110 5.44 1.42 -13.06
CA SER A 110 5.84 1.17 -14.46
C SER A 110 6.54 2.40 -15.05
N ALA A 111 7.53 2.16 -15.91
CA ALA A 111 8.27 3.20 -16.62
C ALA A 111 7.37 4.11 -17.48
N ASN A 112 6.18 3.64 -17.87
CA ASN A 112 5.20 4.42 -18.64
C ASN A 112 4.37 5.38 -17.77
N VAL A 113 4.50 5.33 -16.45
CA VAL A 113 3.80 6.21 -15.53
C VAL A 113 4.73 7.34 -15.10
N PRO A 114 4.44 8.61 -15.46
CA PRO A 114 5.28 9.73 -15.07
C PRO A 114 5.26 9.92 -13.55
N LEU A 115 6.32 10.57 -13.04
CA LEU A 115 6.29 11.10 -11.69
C LEU A 115 5.20 12.19 -11.57
N PRO A 116 4.63 12.40 -10.38
CA PRO A 116 3.67 13.46 -10.14
C PRO A 116 4.22 14.82 -10.59
N SER A 117 3.41 15.58 -11.34
CA SER A 117 3.84 16.87 -11.89
C SER A 117 3.63 18.06 -10.94
N THR A 118 3.10 17.80 -9.74
CA THR A 118 2.77 18.81 -8.74
C THR A 118 3.38 18.44 -7.40
N VAL A 119 3.61 19.44 -6.57
CA VAL A 119 4.03 19.26 -5.17
C VAL A 119 2.93 19.78 -4.25
N MET A 120 2.74 19.15 -3.11
CA MET A 120 1.82 19.68 -2.10
C MET A 120 2.51 20.77 -1.29
N PHE A 121 1.82 21.90 -1.09
CA PHE A 121 2.34 23.01 -0.27
C PHE A 121 2.29 22.68 1.22
N PRO A 122 3.31 23.09 2.00
CA PRO A 122 3.32 22.85 3.43
C PRO A 122 2.37 23.77 4.20
N CYS A 123 1.85 23.29 5.34
CA CYS A 123 1.13 24.14 6.29
C CYS A 123 2.06 25.14 6.99
N SER A 124 1.49 26.24 7.47
CA SER A 124 2.21 27.25 8.26
C SER A 124 2.07 27.06 9.79
N CYS A 125 1.45 25.95 10.22
CA CYS A 125 1.22 25.62 11.62
C CYS A 125 2.50 25.58 12.48
N ALA A 126 2.30 25.61 13.81
CA ALA A 126 3.38 25.65 14.79
C ALA A 126 4.40 24.51 14.58
N ALA A 127 5.68 24.88 14.54
CA ALA A 127 6.77 23.94 14.33
C ALA A 127 6.84 22.91 15.47
N GLY A 128 6.88 21.62 15.12
CA GLY A 128 6.85 20.52 16.09
C GLY A 128 5.51 20.32 16.81
N GLY A 129 4.46 21.10 16.46
CA GLY A 129 3.13 20.98 17.02
C GLY A 129 2.21 20.01 16.28
N ALA A 130 0.98 19.90 16.75
CA ALA A 130 -0.13 19.22 16.07
C ALA A 130 -0.95 20.24 15.27
N CYS A 131 -1.36 19.88 14.05
CA CYS A 131 -2.26 20.72 13.25
C CYS A 131 -3.68 20.69 13.85
N GLY A 132 -4.29 21.86 13.95
CA GLY A 132 -5.69 22.03 14.36
C GLY A 132 -6.62 22.25 13.16
N VAL A 133 -7.86 22.66 13.44
CA VAL A 133 -8.92 22.83 12.44
C VAL A 133 -8.62 23.88 11.36
N ASP A 134 -7.72 24.84 11.64
CA ASP A 134 -7.35 25.93 10.74
C ASP A 134 -6.12 25.62 9.86
N CYS A 135 -5.65 24.36 9.83
CA CYS A 135 -4.50 23.95 9.03
C CYS A 135 -4.77 24.05 7.52
N GLU A 136 -3.85 24.65 6.76
CA GLU A 136 -4.01 24.85 5.32
C GLU A 136 -3.95 23.56 4.50
N CYS A 137 -3.44 22.47 5.09
CA CYS A 137 -3.47 21.16 4.44
C CYS A 137 -4.87 20.54 4.43
N MET A 138 -5.78 20.97 5.31
CA MET A 138 -7.06 20.31 5.50
C MET A 138 -8.23 21.15 4.97
N SER A 139 -9.11 20.53 4.20
CA SER A 139 -10.41 21.16 3.86
C SER A 139 -11.37 21.15 5.04
N VAL A 140 -11.28 20.09 5.85
CA VAL A 140 -12.02 19.88 7.10
C VAL A 140 -11.16 19.02 8.04
N PRO A 141 -11.42 19.01 9.35
CA PRO A 141 -10.85 17.99 10.23
C PRO A 141 -11.27 16.60 9.76
N TYR A 142 -10.32 15.82 9.23
CA TYR A 142 -10.60 14.47 8.71
C TYR A 142 -10.66 13.43 9.82
N TYR A 143 -9.75 13.55 10.80
CA TYR A 143 -9.54 12.58 11.87
C TYR A 143 -9.85 13.18 13.23
N ASP A 144 -10.29 12.32 14.15
CA ASP A 144 -10.43 12.66 15.56
C ASP A 144 -9.09 12.59 16.32
N GLU A 145 -9.12 12.85 17.62
CA GLU A 145 -7.95 12.78 18.50
C GLU A 145 -7.34 11.38 18.65
N HIS A 146 -8.03 10.34 18.17
CA HIS A 146 -7.57 8.96 18.16
C HIS A 146 -7.12 8.50 16.76
N GLY A 147 -7.10 9.40 15.77
CA GLY A 147 -6.74 9.08 14.38
C GLY A 147 -7.85 8.35 13.62
N LEU A 148 -9.08 8.32 14.13
CA LEU A 148 -10.22 7.72 13.44
C LEU A 148 -10.82 8.73 12.47
N LEU A 149 -11.09 8.30 11.23
CA LEU A 149 -11.81 9.08 10.24
C LEU A 149 -13.22 9.42 10.78
N CYS A 150 -13.47 10.72 11.00
CA CYS A 150 -14.67 11.21 11.68
C CYS A 150 -15.48 12.21 10.85
N THR A 151 -15.22 12.29 9.54
CA THR A 151 -15.85 13.27 8.65
C THR A 151 -16.67 12.63 7.53
N ASP A 152 -17.83 13.24 7.24
CA ASP A 152 -18.68 12.91 6.09
C ASP A 152 -18.27 13.70 4.82
N TYR A 153 -17.14 14.42 4.86
CA TYR A 153 -16.66 15.18 3.70
C TYR A 153 -16.44 14.27 2.48
N PRO A 154 -17.11 14.55 1.34
CA PRO A 154 -17.10 13.66 0.19
C PRO A 154 -15.83 13.77 -0.64
N GLY A 155 -15.02 14.82 -0.47
CA GLY A 155 -13.79 15.00 -1.24
C GLY A 155 -12.64 14.09 -0.76
N PRO A 156 -11.47 14.19 -1.40
CA PRO A 156 -10.28 13.47 -0.97
C PRO A 156 -9.75 14.00 0.36
N ILE A 157 -8.90 13.20 1.00
CA ILE A 157 -8.16 13.59 2.20
C ILE A 157 -6.81 14.17 1.76
N TYR A 158 -6.44 15.31 2.32
CA TYR A 158 -5.13 15.92 2.12
C TYR A 158 -4.36 15.89 3.45
N GLU A 159 -3.39 14.99 3.56
CA GLU A 159 -2.56 14.87 4.76
C GLU A 159 -1.41 15.89 4.76
N CYS A 160 -0.90 16.23 5.95
CA CYS A 160 0.34 16.98 6.06
C CYS A 160 1.51 16.14 5.53
N ASN A 161 2.52 16.77 4.96
CA ASN A 161 3.65 16.06 4.35
C ASN A 161 4.99 16.48 4.96
N GLU A 162 6.09 15.92 4.48
CA GLU A 162 7.44 16.19 5.01
C GLU A 162 7.88 17.65 4.93
N LEU A 163 7.27 18.45 4.04
CA LEU A 163 7.54 19.89 3.95
C LEU A 163 6.81 20.68 5.06
N CYS A 164 5.78 20.09 5.68
CA CYS A 164 5.03 20.72 6.77
C CYS A 164 5.87 20.84 8.05
N ARG A 165 5.71 21.95 8.77
CA ARG A 165 6.43 22.19 10.04
C ARG A 165 5.87 21.41 11.24
N CYS A 166 4.65 20.86 11.12
CA CYS A 166 4.04 20.05 12.16
C CYS A 166 4.83 18.75 12.39
N SER A 167 4.72 18.20 13.59
CA SER A 167 5.43 16.98 13.98
C SER A 167 5.00 15.75 13.18
N ALA A 168 5.80 14.68 13.22
CA ALA A 168 5.42 13.36 12.73
C ALA A 168 4.18 12.80 13.45
N ASP A 169 3.93 13.25 14.68
CA ASP A 169 2.75 12.90 15.45
C ASP A 169 1.50 13.74 15.13
N CYS A 170 1.57 14.61 14.13
CA CYS A 170 0.44 15.41 13.68
C CYS A 170 -0.81 14.53 13.42
N PRO A 171 -2.00 14.92 13.92
CA PRO A 171 -3.25 14.20 13.69
C PRO A 171 -3.62 14.06 12.20
N ASN A 172 -3.09 14.93 11.33
CA ASN A 172 -3.29 14.87 9.89
C ASN A 172 -2.17 14.10 9.16
N ARG A 173 -1.73 12.98 9.75
CA ARG A 173 -0.70 12.06 9.22
C ARG A 173 -1.03 10.61 9.59
N VAL A 174 -2.27 10.18 9.38
CA VAL A 174 -2.76 8.85 9.77
C VAL A 174 -2.32 7.79 8.76
N VAL A 175 -2.59 8.02 7.47
CA VAL A 175 -2.34 7.06 6.38
C VAL A 175 -0.84 6.90 6.16
N GLN A 176 -0.09 8.01 6.12
CA GLN A 176 1.36 7.95 5.93
C GLN A 176 2.11 7.27 7.09
N ARG A 177 1.54 7.30 8.31
CA ARG A 177 2.12 6.64 9.48
C ARG A 177 2.00 5.11 9.41
N GLY A 178 1.09 4.61 8.58
CA GLY A 178 0.76 3.19 8.52
C GLY A 178 -0.07 2.73 9.73
N ASN A 179 -0.58 1.51 9.65
CA ASN A 179 -1.18 0.82 10.79
C ASN A 179 -0.63 -0.60 10.89
N VAL A 180 -0.38 -1.08 12.12
CA VAL A 180 0.01 -2.47 12.35
C VAL A 180 -1.24 -3.33 12.50
N ILE A 181 -1.61 -4.06 11.47
CA ILE A 181 -2.78 -4.96 11.49
C ILE A 181 -2.38 -6.43 11.56
N ASP A 182 -3.12 -7.16 12.39
CA ASP A 182 -3.00 -8.61 12.54
C ASP A 182 -4.06 -9.30 11.68
N ILE A 183 -3.65 -9.93 10.58
CA ILE A 183 -4.56 -10.45 9.56
C ILE A 183 -4.35 -11.95 9.36
N ASP A 184 -5.44 -12.65 9.14
CA ASP A 184 -5.46 -14.00 8.59
C ASP A 184 -5.86 -13.95 7.12
N VAL A 185 -5.00 -14.44 6.24
CA VAL A 185 -5.38 -14.78 4.87
C VAL A 185 -6.05 -16.15 4.91
N ILE A 186 -7.36 -16.16 4.68
CA ILE A 186 -8.23 -17.32 4.87
C ILE A 186 -8.71 -17.88 3.53
N ARG A 187 -8.78 -19.20 3.41
CA ARG A 187 -9.51 -19.82 2.30
C ARG A 187 -11.01 -19.77 2.58
N THR A 188 -11.76 -19.10 1.72
CA THR A 188 -13.22 -19.01 1.80
C THR A 188 -13.88 -20.18 1.04
N ALA A 189 -15.15 -20.45 1.35
CA ALA A 189 -15.88 -21.56 0.71
C ALA A 189 -16.18 -21.33 -0.79
N ALA A 190 -16.34 -20.06 -1.22
CA ALA A 190 -16.85 -19.74 -2.56
C ALA A 190 -16.18 -18.55 -3.26
N LYS A 191 -15.35 -17.77 -2.54
CA LYS A 191 -14.74 -16.52 -3.06
C LYS A 191 -13.23 -16.65 -3.29
N GLY A 192 -12.67 -17.85 -3.12
CA GLY A 192 -11.22 -18.05 -3.13
C GLY A 192 -10.58 -17.60 -1.83
N TRP A 193 -9.42 -16.94 -1.91
CA TRP A 193 -8.73 -16.39 -0.74
C TRP A 193 -9.42 -15.09 -0.28
N GLY A 194 -9.43 -14.87 1.04
CA GLY A 194 -9.98 -13.69 1.70
C GLY A 194 -9.07 -13.22 2.83
N ALA A 195 -9.38 -12.09 3.45
CA ALA A 195 -8.68 -11.61 4.63
C ALA A 195 -9.64 -11.43 5.80
N ALA A 196 -9.25 -11.86 6.99
CA ALA A 196 -9.99 -11.63 8.23
C ALA A 196 -9.09 -11.00 9.29
N THR A 197 -9.65 -10.11 10.10
CA THR A 197 -8.88 -9.48 11.18
C THR A 197 -8.76 -10.39 12.40
N ARG A 198 -7.60 -10.40 13.07
CA ARG A 198 -7.42 -11.09 14.36
C ARG A 198 -7.71 -10.21 15.57
N LYS A 199 -7.89 -8.90 15.34
CA LYS A 199 -8.18 -7.89 16.37
C LYS A 199 -9.42 -7.09 16.00
N ALA A 200 -10.06 -6.48 16.99
CA ALA A 200 -11.13 -5.54 16.72
C ALA A 200 -10.57 -4.32 15.97
N ILE A 201 -11.29 -3.84 14.96
CA ILE A 201 -10.99 -2.61 14.23
C ILE A 201 -12.15 -1.65 14.49
N ARG A 202 -11.87 -0.43 14.94
CA ARG A 202 -12.92 0.55 15.27
C ARG A 202 -13.47 1.21 14.01
N LYS A 203 -14.71 1.67 14.06
CA LYS A 203 -15.26 2.56 13.04
C LYS A 203 -14.31 3.75 12.79
N GLY A 204 -14.04 4.03 11.52
CA GLY A 204 -13.15 5.11 11.08
C GLY A 204 -11.67 4.77 11.17
N GLU A 205 -11.28 3.60 11.66
CA GLU A 205 -9.87 3.22 11.76
C GLU A 205 -9.29 2.95 10.37
N TYR A 206 -8.10 3.50 10.11
CA TYR A 206 -7.31 3.21 8.92
C TYR A 206 -6.80 1.76 8.95
N VAL A 207 -7.01 1.01 7.88
CA VAL A 207 -6.62 -0.41 7.80
C VAL A 207 -5.29 -0.55 7.05
N CYS A 208 -5.28 -0.31 5.74
CA CYS A 208 -4.08 -0.30 4.91
C CYS A 208 -4.35 0.47 3.60
N ARG A 209 -3.30 0.69 2.80
CA ARG A 209 -3.43 1.14 1.42
C ARG A 209 -3.80 -0.03 0.50
N TYR A 210 -4.48 0.28 -0.62
CA TYR A 210 -4.48 -0.61 -1.78
C TYR A 210 -3.18 -0.41 -2.56
N THR A 211 -2.32 -1.42 -2.55
CA THR A 211 -0.98 -1.39 -3.16
C THR A 211 -0.86 -2.37 -4.32
N GLY A 212 0.08 -2.09 -5.21
CA GLY A 212 0.37 -2.93 -6.37
C GLY A 212 1.25 -2.23 -7.40
N GLU A 213 1.24 -2.75 -8.62
CA GLU A 213 1.94 -2.14 -9.74
C GLU A 213 1.10 -1.00 -10.33
N LEU A 214 1.63 0.21 -10.36
CA LEU A 214 0.98 1.36 -10.96
C LEU A 214 1.28 1.40 -12.46
N LEU A 215 0.23 1.21 -13.26
CA LEU A 215 0.29 1.11 -14.72
C LEU A 215 -0.40 2.30 -15.38
N SER A 216 -0.02 2.58 -16.63
CA SER A 216 -0.88 3.37 -17.52
C SER A 216 -2.08 2.55 -17.94
N PHE A 217 -3.21 3.21 -18.20
CA PHE A 217 -4.43 2.54 -18.66
C PHE A 217 -4.17 1.67 -19.91
N ALA A 218 -3.42 2.20 -20.89
CA ALA A 218 -3.08 1.47 -22.11
C ALA A 218 -2.24 0.21 -21.85
N GLU A 219 -1.39 0.24 -20.84
CA GLU A 219 -0.58 -0.92 -20.44
C GLU A 219 -1.44 -1.99 -19.77
N ALA A 220 -2.37 -1.60 -18.88
CA ALA A 220 -3.30 -2.52 -18.24
C ALA A 220 -4.17 -3.25 -19.28
N GLU A 221 -4.73 -2.53 -20.26
CA GLU A 221 -5.51 -3.11 -21.37
C GLU A 221 -4.70 -4.08 -22.24
N THR A 222 -3.42 -3.78 -22.45
CA THR A 222 -2.54 -4.66 -23.24
C THR A 222 -2.22 -5.95 -22.48
N ARG A 223 -2.04 -5.87 -21.16
CA ARG A 223 -1.74 -7.03 -20.31
C ARG A 223 -2.96 -7.94 -20.14
N TYR A 224 -4.16 -7.38 -20.11
CA TYR A 224 -5.36 -8.11 -19.75
C TYR A 224 -6.52 -7.88 -20.73
N SER A 225 -6.93 -8.95 -21.41
CA SER A 225 -8.22 -8.97 -22.09
C SER A 225 -9.33 -9.27 -21.06
N HIS A 226 -9.79 -8.25 -20.34
CA HIS A 226 -11.09 -8.18 -19.66
C HIS A 226 -11.37 -9.15 -18.46
N ASP A 227 -10.41 -9.97 -18.01
CA ASP A 227 -10.68 -11.09 -17.09
C ASP A 227 -10.01 -11.02 -15.70
N THR A 228 -9.52 -9.85 -15.28
CA THR A 228 -8.78 -9.72 -14.01
C THR A 228 -9.49 -8.85 -12.98
N THR A 229 -9.70 -9.41 -11.78
CA THR A 229 -10.41 -8.75 -10.65
C THR A 229 -9.52 -7.92 -9.73
N TYR A 230 -8.24 -7.71 -10.08
CA TYR A 230 -7.24 -7.05 -9.22
C TYR A 230 -6.84 -5.65 -9.70
N LEU A 231 -7.51 -5.15 -10.74
CA LEU A 231 -7.29 -3.81 -11.28
C LEU A 231 -8.15 -2.80 -10.52
N PHE A 232 -7.53 -1.70 -10.12
CA PHE A 232 -8.21 -0.56 -9.51
C PHE A 232 -7.89 0.72 -10.27
N ASP A 233 -8.89 1.28 -10.96
CA ASP A 233 -8.73 2.51 -11.72
C ASP A 233 -8.70 3.74 -10.80
N LEU A 234 -7.74 4.65 -11.04
CA LEU A 234 -7.63 5.92 -10.32
C LEU A 234 -8.58 6.98 -10.89
N ASP A 235 -9.88 6.71 -10.84
CA ASP A 235 -10.93 7.47 -11.53
C ASP A 235 -11.62 8.56 -10.67
N ARG A 236 -11.28 8.66 -9.37
CA ARG A 236 -11.99 9.52 -8.40
C ARG A 236 -12.18 10.96 -8.86
N GLU A 237 -11.14 11.56 -9.45
CA GLU A 237 -11.15 12.94 -9.91
C GLU A 237 -11.25 13.05 -11.44
N VAL A 238 -11.57 11.94 -12.12
CA VAL A 238 -11.78 11.91 -13.56
C VAL A 238 -13.20 12.41 -13.85
N PRO A 239 -13.37 13.44 -14.70
CA PRO A 239 -14.69 13.92 -15.08
C PRO A 239 -15.53 12.80 -15.71
N SER A 240 -16.83 12.77 -15.40
CA SER A 240 -17.75 11.76 -15.93
C SER A 240 -17.65 11.59 -17.45
N GLY A 241 -17.51 10.35 -17.91
CA GLY A 241 -17.35 10.01 -19.33
C GLY A 241 -15.92 10.11 -19.86
N ARG A 242 -14.93 10.37 -18.99
CA ARG A 242 -13.50 10.21 -19.31
C ARG A 242 -12.94 8.96 -18.64
N GLN A 243 -11.93 8.40 -19.29
CA GLN A 243 -11.22 7.22 -18.81
C GLN A 243 -10.14 7.62 -17.80
N SER A 244 -9.90 6.77 -16.81
CA SER A 244 -8.72 6.88 -15.96
C SER A 244 -7.45 6.82 -16.81
N LEU A 245 -6.41 7.55 -16.38
CA LEU A 245 -5.11 7.48 -17.03
C LEU A 245 -4.22 6.39 -16.43
N PHE A 246 -4.49 5.99 -15.19
CA PHE A 246 -3.66 5.06 -14.42
C PHE A 246 -4.51 4.06 -13.64
N THR A 247 -3.94 2.88 -13.44
CA THR A 247 -4.59 1.74 -12.79
C THR A 247 -3.57 1.07 -11.88
N ILE A 248 -3.99 0.67 -10.68
CA ILE A 248 -3.19 -0.16 -9.79
C ILE A 248 -3.53 -1.62 -10.08
N ASP A 249 -2.55 -2.41 -10.49
CA ASP A 249 -2.64 -3.84 -10.70
C ASP A 249 -2.04 -4.58 -9.50
N ALA A 250 -2.90 -5.20 -8.70
CA ALA A 250 -2.47 -5.95 -7.52
C ALA A 250 -2.19 -7.44 -7.80
N ARG A 251 -2.15 -7.89 -9.06
CA ARG A 251 -2.05 -9.33 -9.40
C ARG A 251 -0.75 -9.98 -8.92
N SER A 252 0.37 -9.32 -9.20
CA SER A 252 1.72 -9.87 -8.93
C SER A 252 2.43 -9.15 -7.80
N TYR A 253 2.07 -7.89 -7.53
CA TYR A 253 2.62 -7.05 -6.47
C TYR A 253 1.46 -6.51 -5.64
N GLY A 254 1.59 -6.47 -4.32
CA GLY A 254 0.61 -5.81 -3.45
C GLY A 254 0.78 -6.17 -1.98
N ASN A 255 -0.11 -5.69 -1.11
CA ASN A 255 -0.13 -6.04 0.31
C ASN A 255 -1.35 -6.93 0.64
N VAL A 256 -1.77 -6.96 1.91
CA VAL A 256 -2.96 -7.72 2.34
C VAL A 256 -4.25 -7.31 1.62
N SER A 257 -4.34 -6.10 1.07
CA SER A 257 -5.52 -5.61 0.36
C SER A 257 -5.86 -6.44 -0.88
N HIS A 258 -4.87 -7.13 -1.46
CA HIS A 258 -5.07 -8.10 -2.53
C HIS A 258 -6.15 -9.15 -2.19
N PHE A 259 -6.25 -9.51 -0.90
CA PHE A 259 -7.15 -10.54 -0.40
C PHE A 259 -8.50 -9.99 0.11
N PHE A 260 -8.77 -8.69 -0.02
CA PHE A 260 -10.04 -8.13 0.43
C PHE A 260 -11.13 -8.43 -0.60
N ASN A 261 -12.13 -9.21 -0.20
CA ASN A 261 -13.21 -9.61 -1.10
C ASN A 261 -14.31 -8.55 -1.23
N HIS A 262 -15.10 -8.68 -2.29
CA HIS A 262 -16.31 -7.91 -2.47
C HIS A 262 -17.40 -8.26 -1.44
N SER A 263 -18.10 -7.24 -0.96
CA SER A 263 -19.42 -7.38 -0.32
C SER A 263 -20.37 -6.25 -0.73
N CYS A 264 -21.65 -6.58 -0.95
CA CYS A 264 -22.71 -5.58 -1.14
C CYS A 264 -23.10 -4.87 0.17
N ALA A 265 -22.68 -5.41 1.32
CA ALA A 265 -22.78 -4.77 2.63
C ALA A 265 -21.38 -4.75 3.27
N PRO A 266 -20.46 -3.92 2.74
CA PRO A 266 -19.06 -3.94 3.14
C PRO A 266 -18.86 -3.39 4.55
N ASN A 267 -17.73 -3.76 5.17
CA ASN A 267 -17.30 -3.18 6.45
C ASN A 267 -16.16 -2.17 6.29
N MET A 268 -15.62 -2.00 5.08
CA MET A 268 -14.62 -0.99 4.76
C MET A 268 -15.00 -0.21 3.50
N ALA A 269 -14.47 1.00 3.39
CA ALA A 269 -14.54 1.82 2.19
C ALA A 269 -13.18 2.46 1.89
N ILE A 270 -12.99 2.83 0.64
CA ILE A 270 -11.78 3.49 0.16
C ILE A 270 -11.96 5.01 0.21
N ARG A 271 -10.91 5.70 0.64
CA ARG A 271 -10.75 7.15 0.50
C ARG A 271 -9.55 7.43 -0.39
N ALA A 272 -9.72 8.37 -1.32
CA ALA A 272 -8.60 8.98 -2.03
C ALA A 272 -7.83 9.88 -1.07
N VAL A 273 -6.50 9.73 -1.04
CA VAL A 273 -5.60 10.45 -0.13
C VAL A 273 -4.44 11.05 -0.91
N TYR A 274 -4.09 12.29 -0.58
CA TYR A 274 -2.92 13.00 -1.09
C TYR A 274 -1.98 13.32 0.08
N ILE A 275 -0.69 13.04 -0.10
CA ILE A 275 0.36 13.36 0.89
C ILE A 275 1.45 14.21 0.22
N GLY A 276 2.26 13.62 -0.67
CA GLY A 276 3.44 14.30 -1.25
C GLY A 276 3.15 15.24 -2.43
N HIS A 277 2.00 15.08 -3.10
CA HIS A 277 1.66 15.80 -4.31
C HIS A 277 0.15 16.03 -4.44
N LEU A 278 -0.24 16.86 -5.41
CA LEU A 278 -1.63 17.21 -5.72
C LEU A 278 -2.05 16.77 -7.12
N ASP A 279 -1.30 15.83 -7.73
CA ASP A 279 -1.64 15.31 -9.07
C ASP A 279 -2.94 14.50 -8.99
N PRO A 280 -4.05 15.00 -9.54
CA PRO A 280 -5.38 14.41 -9.35
C PRO A 280 -5.47 12.96 -9.85
N ARG A 281 -4.57 12.60 -10.77
CA ARG A 281 -4.50 11.30 -11.45
C ARG A 281 -3.82 10.22 -10.60
N LEU A 282 -3.12 10.60 -9.53
CA LEU A 282 -2.19 9.73 -8.80
C LEU A 282 -2.48 9.67 -7.29
N HIS A 283 -3.73 9.79 -6.87
CA HIS A 283 -4.08 9.66 -5.46
C HIS A 283 -3.80 8.26 -4.92
N GLU A 284 -3.52 8.19 -3.61
CA GLU A 284 -3.44 6.91 -2.90
C GLU A 284 -4.84 6.44 -2.53
N LEU A 285 -5.02 5.12 -2.45
CA LEU A 285 -6.26 4.48 -2.04
C LEU A 285 -6.09 3.91 -0.63
N ALA A 286 -6.80 4.47 0.34
CA ALA A 286 -6.72 4.06 1.75
C ALA A 286 -8.03 3.45 2.24
N PHE A 287 -7.96 2.25 2.83
CA PHE A 287 -9.12 1.60 3.45
C PHE A 287 -9.37 2.15 4.85
N PHE A 288 -10.63 2.48 5.11
CA PHE A 288 -11.14 2.85 6.44
C PHE A 288 -12.35 1.99 6.79
N ALA A 289 -12.46 1.61 8.06
CA ALA A 289 -13.61 0.86 8.56
C ALA A 289 -14.88 1.72 8.60
N LEU A 290 -15.99 1.21 8.05
CA LEU A 290 -17.31 1.88 8.05
C LEU A 290 -18.06 1.73 9.37
N ARG A 291 -17.72 0.68 10.13
CA ARG A 291 -18.28 0.32 11.43
C ARG A 291 -17.23 -0.45 12.24
N ASP A 292 -17.52 -0.73 13.50
CA ASP A 292 -16.70 -1.65 14.27
C ASP A 292 -16.70 -3.04 13.62
N ILE A 293 -15.51 -3.64 13.51
CA ILE A 293 -15.26 -4.95 12.91
C ILE A 293 -14.72 -5.87 14.00
N THR A 294 -15.33 -7.05 14.12
CA THR A 294 -15.00 -8.00 15.19
C THR A 294 -13.84 -8.92 14.80
N PRO A 295 -13.05 -9.44 15.77
CA PRO A 295 -12.05 -10.47 15.49
C PRO A 295 -12.65 -11.70 14.79
N GLY A 296 -12.00 -12.17 13.75
CA GLY A 296 -12.42 -13.28 12.89
C GLY A 296 -13.35 -12.86 11.75
N GLU A 297 -13.81 -11.61 11.72
CA GLU A 297 -14.66 -11.10 10.65
C GLU A 297 -13.85 -10.84 9.38
N GLU A 298 -14.41 -11.22 8.24
CA GLU A 298 -13.81 -10.99 6.93
C GLU A 298 -13.85 -9.50 6.56
N LEU A 299 -12.73 -8.97 6.09
CA LEU A 299 -12.57 -7.60 5.63
C LEU A 299 -13.02 -7.52 4.17
N THR A 300 -14.02 -6.68 3.92
CA THR A 300 -14.67 -6.56 2.61
C THR A 300 -14.96 -5.12 2.23
N PHE A 301 -14.95 -4.85 0.93
CA PHE A 301 -15.32 -3.54 0.36
C PHE A 301 -16.23 -3.70 -0.87
N ASP A 302 -16.88 -2.63 -1.30
CA ASP A 302 -17.64 -2.65 -2.56
C ASP A 302 -16.69 -2.41 -3.74
N TYR A 303 -16.61 -3.36 -4.67
CA TYR A 303 -15.74 -3.26 -5.85
C TYR A 303 -16.28 -2.28 -6.89
N ASN A 304 -17.60 -2.07 -6.90
CA ASN A 304 -18.26 -1.13 -7.78
C ASN A 304 -19.31 -0.35 -6.99
N PRO A 305 -18.91 0.68 -6.22
CA PRO A 305 -19.84 1.50 -5.46
C PRO A 305 -20.68 2.36 -6.42
N GLN A 306 -21.78 1.78 -6.94
CA GLN A 306 -22.72 2.52 -7.76
C GLN A 306 -23.48 3.56 -6.92
N PRO A 307 -23.77 4.75 -7.47
CA PRO A 307 -24.68 5.69 -6.81
C PRO A 307 -26.04 5.04 -6.61
N ALA A 308 -26.67 5.28 -5.46
CA ALA A 308 -28.01 4.77 -5.17
C ALA A 308 -29.01 5.19 -6.26
N GLY A 309 -29.61 4.20 -6.95
CA GLY A 309 -30.66 4.43 -7.96
C GLY A 309 -30.27 4.25 -9.42
N HIS A 310 -29.05 3.78 -9.74
CA HIS A 310 -28.77 3.27 -11.08
C HIS A 310 -29.43 1.90 -11.28
N ALA A 311 -30.07 1.73 -12.43
CA ALA A 311 -30.72 0.49 -12.83
C ALA A 311 -29.69 -0.64 -12.85
N GLU A 312 -30.08 -1.81 -12.33
CA GLU A 312 -29.37 -3.07 -12.55
C GLU A 312 -29.01 -3.14 -14.04
N GLY A 313 -27.71 -3.22 -14.36
CA GLY A 313 -27.26 -3.49 -15.72
C GLY A 313 -27.88 -4.80 -16.20
N ASP A 314 -27.88 -5.02 -17.53
CA ASP A 314 -28.35 -6.29 -18.07
C ASP A 314 -27.62 -7.44 -17.36
N PRO A 315 -28.35 -8.51 -16.94
CA PRO A 315 -27.73 -9.64 -16.28
C PRO A 315 -26.64 -10.18 -17.22
N PRO A 316 -25.47 -10.51 -16.66
CA PRO A 316 -24.38 -11.01 -17.46
C PRO A 316 -24.78 -12.32 -18.18
N GLY A 317 -24.20 -12.56 -19.36
CA GLY A 317 -24.56 -13.71 -20.19
C GLY A 317 -24.33 -15.06 -19.49
N GLU A 318 -24.91 -16.13 -20.02
CA GLU A 318 -24.87 -17.48 -19.39
C GLU A 318 -23.45 -18.04 -19.10
N ASP A 319 -22.39 -17.45 -19.67
CA ASP A 319 -20.97 -17.86 -19.52
C ASP A 319 -20.19 -17.01 -18.48
N GLU A 320 -20.87 -16.12 -17.74
CA GLU A 320 -20.26 -15.15 -16.82
C GLU A 320 -20.40 -15.50 -15.33
N SER A 321 -20.59 -16.79 -15.01
CA SER A 321 -20.73 -17.30 -13.64
C SER A 321 -19.60 -16.89 -12.68
N LYS A 322 -18.43 -16.52 -13.20
CA LYS A 322 -17.28 -15.98 -12.45
C LYS A 322 -17.55 -14.64 -11.76
N PHE A 323 -18.55 -13.89 -12.22
CA PHE A 323 -18.95 -12.61 -11.64
C PHE A 323 -20.10 -12.72 -10.64
N ASN A 324 -20.56 -13.93 -10.32
CA ASN A 324 -21.57 -14.12 -9.29
C ASN A 324 -21.06 -13.67 -7.91
N CYS A 325 -21.88 -12.91 -7.21
CA CYS A 325 -21.59 -12.42 -5.87
C CYS A 325 -22.01 -13.43 -4.81
N TYR A 326 -21.04 -13.88 -4.01
CA TYR A 326 -21.22 -14.80 -2.88
C TYR A 326 -20.99 -14.12 -1.52
N CYS A 327 -21.28 -12.83 -1.41
CA CYS A 327 -21.01 -12.06 -0.18
C CYS A 327 -21.92 -12.42 1.00
N GLY A 328 -23.10 -13.02 0.74
CA GLY A 328 -24.06 -13.38 1.79
C GLY A 328 -24.85 -12.21 2.40
N ALA A 329 -24.69 -10.98 1.88
CA ALA A 329 -25.45 -9.83 2.33
C ALA A 329 -26.97 -10.00 2.07
N PRO A 330 -27.85 -9.53 2.97
CA PRO A 330 -29.31 -9.61 2.78
C PRO A 330 -29.79 -8.95 1.48
N GLU A 331 -29.18 -7.82 1.11
CA GLU A 331 -29.47 -7.04 -0.10
C GLU A 331 -28.34 -7.20 -1.13
N CYS A 332 -27.99 -8.46 -1.46
CA CYS A 332 -26.94 -8.77 -2.43
C CYS A 332 -27.38 -8.49 -3.87
N ARG A 333 -26.55 -7.76 -4.63
CA ARG A 333 -26.73 -7.42 -6.07
C ARG A 333 -26.61 -8.62 -7.01
N ARG A 334 -26.34 -9.83 -6.50
CA ARG A 334 -26.15 -11.09 -7.23
C ARG A 334 -24.89 -11.16 -8.10
N PHE A 335 -24.38 -10.04 -8.56
CA PHE A 335 -23.14 -9.92 -9.32
C PHE A 335 -22.16 -8.95 -8.66
N ILE A 336 -20.86 -9.15 -8.89
CA ILE A 336 -19.77 -8.40 -8.27
C ILE A 336 -19.64 -6.99 -8.88
N PHE A 337 -19.91 -6.86 -10.18
CA PHE A 337 -19.78 -5.63 -10.96
C PHE A 337 -21.13 -5.06 -11.39
#